data_AF-A0A1I4BRQ7-F1
#
_entry.id   AF-A0A1I4BRQ7-F1
#
_cell.length_a   1.000
_cell.length_b   1.000
_cell.length_c   1.000
_cell.angle_alpha   90.00
_cell.angle_beta   90.00
_cell.angle_gamma   90.00
#
_symmetry.space_group_name_H-M   'P 1'
#
loop_
_entity.id
_entity.type
_entity.pdbx_description
1 polymer ?
#
loop_
_entity_poly.entity_id
_entity_poly.type
_entity_poly.pdbx_seq_one_letter_code
_entity_poly.pdbx_strand_id
1 'polypeptide(L)'
;MNSQLSDKLSESKHNLYSLGLIGNKVYNKKVNKLQKMKIGLRLIGITLLMVFYIVSCNNANQDSNSNQDSKNPAGIDFKRETIKRVGHTGDNWCMTWLKDGNIMVSMDDGDWLNEGQEYHHNVYRLKGGKNDFTISEVPNYPKFKDEGEGWFGYGIYSVNGVIYSFVSRTQNDRWSGPFRGMKLLKSTDNGETWYRVNRYGETRLIDPMDEEAKEDISENEMFFWEEYGLYQDGQIAYPFSYCAFVEHGQDNKEAKDDYLYIYSPEGAQAHRLLLARVKNTEIEIRDNWEYFSGWDNGNPTWSKNIEERDAVHVFPQKNGKNEYFGWYSWLPSVVWNPGLSLYIMTSGGTYGGHRLTDSAKDYYDAWMHTKTGSLGFWYSENAYGPWKEFYYTDYWVADDKDNLTYQPKLSPKWISEDGTEMVLVWSDAMKDETGKTHAINYLWNQMDVVIKLNK
;
A
#
# COMPACT_ATOMS: atom_id res chain seq x y z
N MET A 1 42.82 41.61 21.75
CA MET A 1 41.47 42.13 21.45
C MET A 1 40.82 41.15 20.48
N ASN A 2 40.28 40.04 21.01
CA ASN A 2 39.39 39.05 20.36
C ASN A 2 39.28 37.81 21.28
N SER A 3 38.70 37.99 22.47
CA SER A 3 38.32 36.87 23.35
C SER A 3 37.14 37.22 24.27
N GLN A 4 36.25 38.13 23.85
CA GLN A 4 35.09 38.57 24.64
C GLN A 4 33.78 38.61 23.83
N LEU A 5 33.69 37.85 22.74
CA LEU A 5 32.47 37.76 21.92
C LEU A 5 31.84 36.36 21.85
N SER A 6 32.39 35.35 22.54
CA SER A 6 31.79 34.00 22.62
C SER A 6 30.82 33.81 23.79
N ASP A 7 30.84 34.67 24.81
CA ASP A 7 30.11 34.43 26.06
C ASP A 7 28.78 35.20 26.18
N LYS A 8 28.31 35.84 25.10
CA LYS A 8 27.00 36.52 25.06
C LYS A 8 25.97 35.88 24.12
N LEU A 9 26.29 34.71 23.55
CA LEU A 9 25.37 33.93 22.71
C LEU A 9 24.87 32.64 23.37
N SER A 10 25.30 32.32 24.60
CA SER A 10 24.81 31.17 25.37
C SER A 10 23.68 31.53 26.37
N GLU A 11 23.51 32.81 26.73
CA GLU A 11 22.44 33.25 27.65
C GLU A 11 21.09 33.56 26.98
N SER A 12 20.99 33.59 25.65
CA SER A 12 19.71 33.78 24.94
C SER A 12 19.01 32.47 24.55
N LYS A 13 19.65 31.31 24.71
CA LYS A 13 19.05 29.99 24.40
C LYS A 13 18.39 29.29 25.59
N HIS A 14 18.52 29.83 26.81
CA HIS A 14 17.86 29.26 28.00
C HIS A 14 16.55 29.94 28.42
N ASN A 15 16.08 30.97 27.71
CA ASN A 15 14.79 31.64 28.01
C ASN A 15 13.67 31.36 26.99
N LEU A 16 13.86 30.43 26.05
CA LEU A 16 12.83 30.01 25.09
C LEU A 16 12.14 28.68 25.45
N TYR A 17 12.64 27.96 26.47
CA TYR A 17 12.02 26.70 26.94
C TYR A 17 11.07 26.87 28.14
N SER A 18 10.89 28.09 28.67
CA SER A 18 9.97 28.37 29.79
C SER A 18 8.65 29.06 29.36
N LEU A 19 8.50 29.43 28.09
CA LEU A 19 7.27 30.07 27.55
C LEU A 19 6.34 29.10 26.81
N GLY A 20 6.78 27.86 26.53
CA GLY A 20 5.95 26.82 25.88
C GLY A 20 5.03 26.03 26.81
N LEU A 21 5.16 26.18 28.13
CA LEU A 21 4.41 25.40 29.14
C LEU A 21 3.25 26.15 29.81
N ILE A 22 2.98 27.40 29.39
CA ILE A 22 1.86 28.21 29.91
C ILE A 22 0.70 28.32 28.88
N GLY A 23 0.93 27.95 27.61
CA GLY A 23 -0.10 27.94 26.56
C GLY A 23 -1.12 26.80 26.63
N ASN A 24 -0.76 25.65 27.22
CA ASN A 24 -1.60 24.44 27.21
C ASN A 24 -2.51 24.25 28.44
N LYS A 25 -2.51 25.17 29.41
CA LYS A 25 -3.42 25.13 30.57
C LYS A 25 -4.60 26.12 30.51
N VAL A 26 -4.66 26.97 29.49
CA VAL A 26 -5.75 27.96 29.32
C VAL A 26 -6.78 27.56 28.25
N TYR A 27 -6.45 26.61 27.38
CA TYR A 27 -7.37 26.14 26.33
C TYR A 27 -8.38 25.06 26.81
N ASN A 28 -8.06 24.31 27.87
CA ASN A 28 -8.91 23.22 28.38
C ASN A 28 -9.96 23.63 29.43
N LYS A 29 -10.29 24.93 29.55
CA LYS A 29 -11.33 25.42 30.48
C LYS A 29 -12.50 26.15 29.82
N LYS A 30 -12.58 26.18 28.49
CA LYS A 30 -13.65 26.88 27.74
C LYS A 30 -14.58 26.01 26.90
N VAL A 31 -14.44 24.68 26.92
CA VAL A 31 -15.32 23.77 26.14
C VAL A 31 -16.40 23.07 27.00
N ASN A 32 -16.32 23.11 28.34
CA ASN A 32 -17.34 22.51 29.21
C ASN A 32 -18.42 23.48 29.74
N LYS A 33 -18.85 24.45 28.93
CA LYS A 33 -19.96 25.37 29.30
C LYS A 33 -20.97 25.66 28.18
N LEU A 34 -21.14 24.72 27.26
CA LEU A 34 -22.14 24.76 26.18
C LEU A 34 -22.89 23.42 26.04
N GLN A 35 -23.32 22.87 27.17
CA GLN A 35 -24.36 21.85 27.24
C GLN A 35 -25.22 22.13 28.47
N LYS A 36 -26.19 23.03 28.32
CA LYS A 36 -27.42 23.14 29.12
C LYS A 36 -28.26 24.31 28.61
N MET A 37 -29.58 24.10 28.59
CA MET A 37 -30.67 25.02 28.21
C MET A 37 -31.07 25.02 26.72
N LYS A 38 -32.17 24.32 26.39
CA LYS A 38 -33.49 24.95 26.29
C LYS A 38 -34.59 23.88 26.10
N ILE A 39 -35.50 23.83 27.08
CA ILE A 39 -36.86 23.30 26.96
C ILE A 39 -37.78 24.52 26.88
N GLY A 40 -38.78 24.49 26.00
CA GLY A 40 -39.87 25.48 25.96
C GLY A 40 -40.82 25.31 24.77
N LEU A 41 -41.96 24.65 25.01
CA LEU A 41 -43.13 24.46 24.14
C LEU A 41 -43.68 25.76 23.51
N ARG A 42 -44.25 25.65 22.29
CA ARG A 42 -45.68 25.94 22.03
C ARG A 42 -46.15 25.49 20.64
N LEU A 43 -47.33 24.83 20.65
CA LEU A 43 -48.16 24.43 19.50
C LEU A 43 -48.74 25.63 18.74
N ILE A 44 -48.94 25.44 17.43
CA ILE A 44 -50.09 25.74 16.54
C ILE A 44 -49.64 25.13 15.19
N GLY A 45 -50.22 24.09 14.58
CA GLY A 45 -51.63 23.79 14.34
C GLY A 45 -51.99 24.24 12.93
N ILE A 46 -51.72 23.43 11.89
CA ILE A 46 -52.39 23.46 10.56
C ILE A 46 -52.35 22.04 9.99
N THR A 47 -53.55 21.52 9.73
CA THR A 47 -53.87 20.27 9.06
C THR A 47 -53.82 20.47 7.55
N LEU A 48 -53.11 19.62 6.80
CA LEU A 48 -53.38 19.45 5.37
C LEU A 48 -53.34 17.96 5.01
N LEU A 49 -54.51 17.45 4.63
CA LEU A 49 -54.68 16.17 3.95
C LEU A 49 -53.99 16.23 2.58
N MET A 50 -53.10 15.29 2.30
CA MET A 50 -52.91 14.81 0.92
C MET A 50 -52.96 13.29 0.92
N VAL A 51 -54.02 12.80 0.28
CA VAL A 51 -54.23 11.41 -0.09
C VAL A 51 -53.37 11.13 -1.32
N PHE A 52 -52.40 10.24 -1.20
CA PHE A 52 -51.78 9.59 -2.37
C PHE A 52 -52.07 8.09 -2.32
N TYR A 53 -52.75 7.65 -3.37
CA TYR A 53 -53.02 6.25 -3.71
C TYR A 53 -51.69 5.48 -3.85
N ILE A 54 -51.49 4.44 -3.05
CA ILE A 54 -50.53 3.38 -3.35
C ILE A 54 -51.31 2.26 -4.04
N VAL A 55 -51.07 2.10 -5.34
CA VAL A 55 -51.47 0.90 -6.07
C VAL A 55 -50.49 -0.20 -5.67
N SER A 56 -50.98 -1.18 -4.91
CA SER A 56 -50.28 -2.44 -4.67
C SER A 56 -50.25 -3.26 -5.95
N CYS A 57 -49.06 -3.41 -6.54
CA CYS A 57 -48.77 -4.56 -7.40
C CYS A 57 -48.01 -5.59 -6.56
N ASN A 58 -48.77 -6.58 -6.07
CA ASN A 58 -48.21 -7.86 -5.65
C ASN A 58 -47.58 -8.54 -6.87
N ASN A 59 -46.26 -8.62 -6.90
CA ASN A 59 -45.59 -9.71 -7.59
C ASN A 59 -44.84 -10.52 -6.54
N ALA A 60 -45.42 -11.68 -6.24
CA ALA A 60 -44.75 -12.76 -5.54
C ALA A 60 -43.56 -13.22 -6.39
N ASN A 61 -42.36 -12.78 -6.04
CA ASN A 61 -41.18 -13.54 -6.40
C ASN A 61 -41.06 -14.66 -5.37
N GLN A 62 -41.40 -15.86 -5.83
CA GLN A 62 -41.07 -17.09 -5.14
C GLN A 62 -39.57 -17.13 -4.89
N ASP A 63 -39.22 -17.37 -3.64
CA ASP A 63 -37.89 -17.77 -3.20
C ASP A 63 -37.39 -18.96 -4.03
N SER A 64 -36.55 -18.68 -5.03
CA SER A 64 -35.60 -19.66 -5.53
C SER A 64 -34.37 -19.63 -4.62
N ASN A 65 -34.55 -20.14 -3.41
CA ASN A 65 -33.44 -20.61 -2.58
C ASN A 65 -32.94 -21.93 -3.21
N SER A 66 -32.28 -21.83 -4.36
CA SER A 66 -31.45 -22.89 -4.90
C SER A 66 -30.06 -22.70 -4.31
N ASN A 67 -29.58 -23.71 -3.57
CA ASN A 67 -28.19 -23.88 -3.15
C ASN A 67 -27.21 -23.27 -4.16
N GLN A 68 -26.71 -22.06 -3.88
CA GLN A 68 -25.36 -21.71 -4.32
C GLN A 68 -24.45 -22.42 -3.32
N ASP A 69 -23.96 -23.61 -3.69
CA ASP A 69 -22.78 -24.19 -3.05
C ASP A 69 -21.74 -23.06 -2.97
N SER A 70 -21.32 -22.71 -1.76
CA SER A 70 -20.67 -21.43 -1.53
C SER A 70 -19.33 -21.38 -2.29
N LYS A 71 -19.20 -20.50 -3.28
CA LYS A 71 -17.94 -20.20 -3.98
C LYS A 71 -16.91 -19.47 -3.12
N ASN A 72 -17.04 -19.58 -1.79
CA ASN A 72 -16.16 -18.89 -0.86
C ASN A 72 -14.81 -19.62 -0.82
N PRO A 73 -13.68 -18.89 -0.96
CA PRO A 73 -12.36 -19.43 -0.72
C PRO A 73 -12.24 -20.06 0.67
N ALA A 74 -11.60 -21.23 0.70
CA ALA A 74 -11.45 -22.08 1.89
C ALA A 74 -10.02 -22.61 2.06
N GLY A 75 -9.14 -22.38 1.08
CA GLY A 75 -7.75 -22.78 1.12
C GLY A 75 -7.02 -22.40 -0.17
N ILE A 76 -5.71 -22.63 -0.18
CA ILE A 76 -4.84 -22.39 -1.34
C ILE A 76 -3.95 -23.63 -1.57
N ASP A 77 -3.79 -24.04 -2.82
CA ASP A 77 -2.77 -24.98 -3.27
C ASP A 77 -1.68 -24.22 -4.03
N PHE A 78 -0.44 -24.43 -3.64
CA PHE A 78 0.73 -23.87 -4.31
C PHE A 78 1.29 -24.90 -5.29
N LYS A 79 1.31 -24.58 -6.58
CA LYS A 79 1.80 -25.47 -7.63
C LYS A 79 3.31 -25.29 -7.80
N ARG A 80 4.08 -25.82 -6.85
CA ARG A 80 5.55 -25.68 -6.81
C ARG A 80 6.25 -26.19 -8.06
N GLU A 81 5.64 -27.17 -8.73
CA GLU A 81 6.09 -27.69 -10.02
C GLU A 81 6.05 -26.65 -11.16
N THR A 82 5.36 -25.52 -10.96
CA THR A 82 5.25 -24.41 -11.92
C THR A 82 6.19 -23.24 -11.60
N ILE A 83 7.04 -23.37 -10.58
CA ILE A 83 7.94 -22.28 -10.18
C ILE A 83 8.82 -21.86 -11.36
N LYS A 84 8.78 -20.56 -11.67
CA LYS A 84 9.59 -19.91 -12.69
C LYS A 84 10.34 -18.74 -12.06
N ARG A 85 11.64 -18.67 -12.33
CA ARG A 85 12.53 -17.58 -11.94
C ARG A 85 13.00 -16.86 -13.19
N VAL A 86 12.88 -15.53 -13.24
CA VAL A 86 13.08 -14.76 -14.46
C VAL A 86 13.96 -13.55 -14.20
N GLY A 87 14.94 -13.35 -15.09
CA GLY A 87 15.82 -12.18 -15.09
C GLY A 87 17.07 -12.36 -14.23
N HIS A 88 17.55 -11.27 -13.62
CA HIS A 88 18.86 -11.23 -12.95
C HIS A 88 18.83 -10.76 -11.49
N THR A 89 18.52 -9.49 -11.21
CA THR A 89 18.40 -8.99 -9.83
C THR A 89 17.22 -8.05 -9.64
N GLY A 90 16.59 -8.08 -8.46
CA GLY A 90 15.60 -7.10 -8.02
C GLY A 90 14.53 -7.69 -7.10
N ASP A 91 13.70 -6.81 -6.55
CA ASP A 91 12.54 -7.16 -5.73
C ASP A 91 11.36 -6.20 -5.91
N ASN A 92 10.37 -6.33 -5.01
CA ASN A 92 9.21 -5.46 -4.91
C ASN A 92 8.40 -5.30 -6.21
N TRP A 93 7.93 -6.45 -6.71
CA TRP A 93 7.26 -6.63 -7.99
C TRP A 93 5.81 -6.13 -8.05
N CYS A 94 5.53 -4.89 -7.63
CA CYS A 94 4.19 -4.31 -7.75
C CYS A 94 3.81 -4.13 -9.23
N MET A 95 2.53 -4.33 -9.58
CA MET A 95 2.16 -4.44 -10.98
C MET A 95 0.72 -4.02 -11.28
N THR A 96 0.49 -3.54 -12.50
CA THR A 96 -0.85 -3.16 -12.98
C THR A 96 -1.07 -3.64 -14.43
N TRP A 97 -2.33 -3.91 -14.79
CA TRP A 97 -2.71 -4.34 -16.14
C TRP A 97 -3.09 -3.13 -17.01
N LEU A 98 -2.26 -2.83 -18.01
CA LEU A 98 -2.39 -1.66 -18.87
C LEU A 98 -3.49 -1.79 -19.93
N LYS A 99 -3.94 -0.63 -20.41
CA LYS A 99 -4.88 -0.48 -21.53
C LYS A 99 -4.47 -1.21 -22.80
N ASP A 100 -3.17 -1.30 -23.08
CA ASP A 100 -2.64 -1.98 -24.28
C ASP A 100 -2.54 -3.50 -24.14
N GLY A 101 -2.90 -4.04 -22.98
CA GLY A 101 -2.89 -5.47 -22.68
C GLY A 101 -1.60 -5.97 -22.06
N ASN A 102 -0.57 -5.13 -21.91
CA ASN A 102 0.66 -5.46 -21.22
C ASN A 102 0.51 -5.28 -19.70
N ILE A 103 1.46 -5.81 -18.93
CA ILE A 103 1.59 -5.51 -17.50
C ILE A 103 2.73 -4.51 -17.35
N MET A 104 2.55 -3.46 -16.56
CA MET A 104 3.67 -2.65 -16.06
C MET A 104 4.02 -3.11 -14.65
N VAL A 105 5.31 -3.25 -14.38
CA VAL A 105 5.85 -3.82 -13.15
C VAL A 105 6.92 -2.89 -12.58
N SER A 106 6.85 -2.57 -11.29
CA SER A 106 7.95 -1.98 -10.55
C SER A 106 9.01 -3.03 -10.21
N MET A 107 10.26 -2.58 -10.16
CA MET A 107 11.38 -3.33 -9.64
C MET A 107 12.20 -2.41 -8.76
N ASP A 108 12.49 -2.86 -7.55
CA ASP A 108 13.39 -2.16 -6.65
C ASP A 108 14.69 -2.94 -6.45
N ASP A 109 15.75 -2.21 -6.08
CA ASP A 109 17.08 -2.72 -5.72
C ASP A 109 17.63 -3.78 -6.70
N GLY A 110 17.80 -3.43 -7.98
CA GLY A 110 18.33 -4.40 -8.93
C GLY A 110 18.58 -3.94 -10.35
N ASP A 111 18.85 -4.94 -11.19
CA ASP A 111 19.10 -4.85 -12.62
C ASP A 111 18.43 -6.05 -13.29
N TRP A 112 17.13 -5.92 -13.58
CA TRP A 112 16.34 -7.08 -14.00
C TRP A 112 16.82 -7.67 -15.34
N LEU A 113 17.33 -6.82 -16.23
CA LEU A 113 17.78 -7.19 -17.58
C LEU A 113 19.27 -7.52 -17.66
N ASN A 114 20.05 -7.33 -16.58
CA ASN A 114 21.49 -7.56 -16.52
C ASN A 114 22.26 -6.70 -17.54
N GLU A 115 21.98 -5.41 -17.56
CA GLU A 115 22.61 -4.44 -18.46
C GLU A 115 23.76 -3.65 -17.80
N GLY A 116 24.10 -3.98 -16.54
CA GLY A 116 25.10 -3.29 -15.74
C GLY A 116 24.60 -1.96 -15.20
N GLN A 117 23.30 -1.85 -14.92
CA GLN A 117 22.67 -0.66 -14.33
C GLN A 117 21.85 -1.08 -13.09
N GLU A 118 22.30 -0.65 -11.91
CA GLU A 118 21.61 -0.92 -10.65
C GLU A 118 20.70 0.26 -10.28
N TYR A 119 19.43 -0.06 -9.99
CA TYR A 119 18.39 0.90 -9.67
C TYR A 119 17.87 0.63 -8.26
N HIS A 120 17.63 1.69 -7.47
CA HIS A 120 16.76 1.58 -6.31
C HIS A 120 15.31 1.37 -6.73
N HIS A 121 14.92 1.99 -7.85
CA HIS A 121 13.60 1.81 -8.43
C HIS A 121 13.61 2.03 -9.95
N ASN A 122 12.97 1.12 -10.69
CA ASN A 122 12.65 1.28 -12.10
C ASN A 122 11.34 0.57 -12.45
N VAL A 123 10.81 0.79 -13.67
CA VAL A 123 9.62 0.10 -14.16
C VAL A 123 9.86 -0.58 -15.51
N TYR A 124 9.25 -1.75 -15.66
CA TYR A 124 9.38 -2.62 -16.82
C TYR A 124 8.00 -2.99 -17.37
N ARG A 125 7.97 -3.37 -18.65
CA ARG A 125 6.78 -3.86 -19.34
C ARG A 125 6.90 -5.35 -19.60
N LEU A 126 5.85 -6.10 -19.26
CA LEU A 126 5.70 -7.51 -19.61
C LEU A 126 4.68 -7.64 -20.74
N LYS A 127 5.12 -8.22 -21.86
CA LYS A 127 4.28 -8.53 -23.02
C LYS A 127 4.17 -10.04 -23.19
N GLY A 128 2.94 -10.56 -23.15
CA GLY A 128 2.65 -12.00 -23.29
C GLY A 128 1.80 -12.57 -22.14
N GLY A 129 1.79 -13.90 -22.04
CA GLY A 129 1.13 -14.65 -20.97
C GLY A 129 2.11 -15.04 -19.86
N LYS A 130 1.59 -15.65 -18.78
CA LYS A 130 2.38 -16.04 -17.60
C LYS A 130 3.59 -16.93 -17.90
N ASN A 131 3.53 -17.69 -18.99
CA ASN A 131 4.56 -18.68 -19.34
C ASN A 131 5.62 -18.15 -20.31
N ASP A 132 5.28 -17.17 -21.16
CA ASP A 132 6.05 -16.79 -22.35
C ASP A 132 6.25 -15.28 -22.52
N PHE A 133 6.01 -14.49 -21.46
CA PHE A 133 6.20 -13.05 -21.54
C PHE A 133 7.65 -12.64 -21.86
N THR A 134 7.78 -11.54 -22.58
CA THR A 134 9.04 -10.80 -22.77
C THR A 134 9.07 -9.56 -21.88
N ILE A 135 10.26 -9.18 -21.42
CA ILE A 135 10.50 -8.00 -20.56
C ILE A 135 11.15 -6.90 -21.41
N SER A 136 10.74 -5.66 -21.22
CA SER A 136 11.45 -4.47 -21.74
C SER A 136 11.40 -3.35 -20.71
N GLU A 137 12.51 -2.61 -20.54
CA GLU A 137 12.51 -1.36 -19.76
C GLU A 137 11.47 -0.38 -20.35
N VAL A 138 10.77 0.37 -19.50
CA VAL A 138 9.90 1.45 -19.96
C VAL A 138 10.77 2.66 -20.29
N PRO A 139 10.77 3.14 -21.55
CA PRO A 139 11.60 4.27 -21.91
C PRO A 139 11.18 5.51 -21.13
N ASN A 140 12.16 6.36 -20.83
CA ASN A 140 11.97 7.66 -20.20
C ASN A 140 11.31 7.68 -18.81
N TYR A 141 11.20 6.55 -18.11
CA TYR A 141 10.85 6.57 -16.69
C TYR A 141 11.97 7.30 -15.90
N PRO A 142 11.63 8.10 -14.86
CA PRO A 142 12.63 8.68 -13.98
C PRO A 142 13.56 7.61 -13.40
N LYS A 143 14.87 7.78 -13.57
CA LYS A 143 15.84 6.75 -13.19
C LYS A 143 16.31 6.98 -11.76
N PHE A 144 15.83 6.16 -10.82
CA PHE A 144 16.27 6.19 -9.43
C PHE A 144 17.43 5.22 -9.22
N LYS A 145 18.67 5.71 -9.29
CA LYS A 145 19.88 4.87 -9.27
C LYS A 145 20.43 4.70 -7.85
N ASP A 146 21.27 3.67 -7.67
CA ASP A 146 21.86 3.28 -6.37
C ASP A 146 22.76 4.37 -5.71
N GLU A 147 23.14 5.42 -6.44
CA GLU A 147 23.93 6.53 -5.88
C GLU A 147 23.05 7.56 -5.13
N GLY A 148 22.61 7.18 -3.92
CA GLY A 148 22.26 8.16 -2.89
C GLY A 148 20.86 8.75 -2.95
N GLU A 149 19.90 8.06 -3.57
CA GLU A 149 18.59 8.64 -3.86
C GLU A 149 17.49 8.11 -2.90
N GLY A 150 17.60 6.89 -2.37
CA GLY A 150 16.67 6.37 -1.34
C GLY A 150 15.19 6.37 -1.72
N TRP A 151 14.89 6.12 -3.01
CA TRP A 151 13.54 6.10 -3.59
C TRP A 151 13.12 4.69 -4.04
N PHE A 152 11.91 4.28 -3.67
CA PHE A 152 11.42 2.90 -3.84
C PHE A 152 9.97 2.87 -4.34
N GLY A 153 9.63 2.05 -5.32
CA GLY A 153 8.33 2.09 -5.99
C GLY A 153 7.38 0.97 -5.60
N TYR A 154 6.25 1.31 -4.99
CA TYR A 154 5.27 0.34 -4.48
C TYR A 154 3.88 0.45 -5.12
N GLY A 155 3.44 1.66 -5.45
CA GLY A 155 2.09 1.88 -5.94
C GLY A 155 2.10 2.13 -7.45
N ILE A 156 1.66 1.17 -8.27
CA ILE A 156 1.51 1.39 -9.71
C ILE A 156 0.08 1.07 -10.14
N TYR A 157 -0.49 1.87 -11.05
CA TYR A 157 -1.90 1.73 -11.45
C TYR A 157 -2.17 2.21 -12.87
N SER A 158 -3.11 1.56 -13.56
CA SER A 158 -3.66 2.02 -14.85
C SER A 158 -5.15 2.27 -14.73
N VAL A 159 -5.59 3.47 -15.08
CA VAL A 159 -7.00 3.83 -15.12
C VAL A 159 -7.28 4.83 -16.23
N ASN A 160 -8.32 4.57 -17.02
CA ASN A 160 -8.75 5.45 -18.12
C ASN A 160 -7.62 5.77 -19.12
N GLY A 161 -6.66 4.86 -19.29
CA GLY A 161 -5.48 5.03 -20.14
C GLY A 161 -4.37 5.91 -19.56
N VAL A 162 -4.47 6.32 -18.30
CA VAL A 162 -3.42 7.01 -17.55
C VAL A 162 -2.74 6.01 -16.62
N ILE A 163 -1.42 6.03 -16.62
CA ILE A 163 -0.58 5.24 -15.73
C ILE A 163 -0.12 6.13 -14.59
N TYR A 164 -0.24 5.66 -13.36
CA TYR A 164 0.23 6.32 -12.15
C TYR A 164 1.28 5.46 -11.45
N SER A 165 2.31 6.08 -10.91
CA SER A 165 3.37 5.43 -10.13
C SER A 165 3.70 6.25 -8.88
N PHE A 166 3.56 5.66 -7.70
CA PHE A 166 3.98 6.21 -6.42
C PHE A 166 5.39 5.73 -6.09
N VAL A 167 6.28 6.70 -5.86
CA VAL A 167 7.67 6.46 -5.47
C VAL A 167 7.91 7.03 -4.08
N SER A 168 8.35 6.17 -3.17
CA SER A 168 8.43 6.41 -1.73
C SER A 168 9.83 6.87 -1.32
N ARG A 169 9.91 7.88 -0.46
CA ARG A 169 11.18 8.40 0.09
C ARG A 169 11.46 7.80 1.47
N THR A 170 12.63 7.21 1.59
CA THR A 170 13.21 6.77 2.87
C THR A 170 13.71 7.94 3.73
N GLN A 171 14.08 7.65 4.97
CA GLN A 171 14.71 8.65 5.85
C GLN A 171 16.13 9.03 5.41
N ASN A 172 16.90 8.04 4.93
CA ASN A 172 18.29 8.19 4.53
C ASN A 172 18.44 7.91 3.03
N ASP A 173 19.62 8.08 2.47
CA ASP A 173 19.87 7.85 1.03
C ASP A 173 19.99 6.36 0.65
N ARG A 174 19.37 5.48 1.46
CA ARG A 174 19.34 4.02 1.32
C ARG A 174 18.06 3.48 1.92
N TRP A 175 17.73 2.24 1.58
CA TRP A 175 16.60 1.52 2.16
C TRP A 175 16.65 1.55 3.70
N SER A 176 15.73 2.32 4.29
CA SER A 176 15.67 2.55 5.73
C SER A 176 14.30 3.06 6.15
N GLY A 177 13.81 2.53 7.26
CA GLY A 177 12.56 2.96 7.86
C GLY A 177 12.77 4.02 8.95
N PRO A 178 11.71 4.75 9.31
CA PRO A 178 10.43 4.80 8.60
C PRO A 178 10.52 5.63 7.31
N PHE A 179 9.72 5.25 6.30
CA PHE A 179 9.54 6.10 5.13
C PHE A 179 8.82 7.40 5.48
N ARG A 180 9.06 8.44 4.69
CA ARG A 180 8.61 9.82 4.98
C ARG A 180 7.43 10.26 4.13
N GLY A 181 7.31 9.77 2.90
CA GLY A 181 6.28 10.21 1.98
C GLY A 181 6.48 9.66 0.57
N MET A 182 5.65 10.09 -0.38
CA MET A 182 5.66 9.59 -1.76
C MET A 182 5.48 10.73 -2.77
N LYS A 183 6.18 10.63 -3.90
CA LYS A 183 5.87 11.34 -5.13
C LYS A 183 4.82 10.58 -5.92
N LEU A 184 3.93 11.30 -6.60
CA LEU A 184 3.05 10.72 -7.62
C LEU A 184 3.60 11.07 -9.00
N LEU A 185 3.88 10.05 -9.80
CA LEU A 185 4.24 10.16 -11.20
C LEU A 185 3.04 9.75 -12.05
N LYS A 186 2.89 10.37 -13.23
CA LYS A 186 1.87 9.98 -14.20
C LYS A 186 2.39 9.96 -15.62
N SER A 187 1.80 9.09 -16.44
CA SER A 187 1.97 9.06 -17.88
C SER A 187 0.61 8.90 -18.57
N THR A 188 0.35 9.76 -19.55
CA THR A 188 -0.91 9.76 -20.34
C THR A 188 -0.74 9.18 -21.75
N ASP A 189 0.48 8.76 -22.09
CA ASP A 189 0.88 8.28 -23.41
C ASP A 189 1.49 6.87 -23.33
N ASN A 190 0.94 6.06 -22.43
CA ASN A 190 1.32 4.66 -22.24
C ASN A 190 2.80 4.49 -21.82
N GLY A 191 3.35 5.41 -21.03
CA GLY A 191 4.68 5.32 -20.44
C GLY A 191 5.80 5.96 -21.27
N GLU A 192 5.48 6.72 -22.33
CA GLU A 192 6.50 7.38 -23.17
C GLU A 192 7.02 8.68 -22.53
N THR A 193 6.15 9.44 -21.85
CA THR A 193 6.50 10.63 -21.08
C THR A 193 5.92 10.58 -19.67
N TRP A 194 6.65 11.18 -18.72
CA TRP A 194 6.33 11.14 -17.30
C TRP A 194 6.28 12.52 -16.67
N TYR A 195 5.29 12.72 -15.80
CA TYR A 195 5.07 13.97 -15.08
C TYR A 195 5.01 13.70 -13.59
N ARG A 196 5.65 14.52 -12.77
CA ARG A 196 5.39 14.59 -11.32
C ARG A 196 4.09 15.34 -11.12
N VAL A 197 3.21 14.81 -10.28
CA VAL A 197 2.00 15.45 -9.77
C VAL A 197 2.23 15.79 -8.30
N ASN A 198 2.12 17.06 -7.92
CA ASN A 198 2.22 17.44 -6.50
C ASN A 198 0.86 17.37 -5.82
N ARG A 199 0.83 17.67 -4.52
CA ARG A 199 -0.40 17.60 -3.72
C ARG A 199 -1.56 18.46 -4.26
N TYR A 200 -1.28 19.53 -4.99
CA TYR A 200 -2.29 20.45 -5.53
C TYR A 200 -2.78 20.05 -6.93
N GLY A 201 -2.24 18.98 -7.52
CA GLY A 201 -2.54 18.54 -8.88
C GLY A 201 -1.72 19.24 -9.96
N GLU A 202 -0.71 20.02 -9.59
CA GLU A 202 0.18 20.65 -10.55
C GLU A 202 1.17 19.63 -11.10
N THR A 203 1.44 19.72 -12.40
CA THR A 203 2.28 18.77 -13.11
C THR A 203 3.59 19.39 -13.58
N ARG A 204 4.69 18.67 -13.41
CA ARG A 204 6.00 18.98 -13.99
C ARG A 204 6.44 17.83 -14.87
N LEU A 205 6.80 18.09 -16.13
CA LEU A 205 7.46 17.08 -16.98
C LEU A 205 8.82 16.72 -16.35
N ILE A 206 9.11 15.42 -16.24
CA ILE A 206 10.37 14.92 -15.68
C ILE A 206 11.17 14.28 -16.80
N ASP A 207 12.40 14.76 -17.01
CA ASP A 207 13.39 14.03 -17.80
C ASP A 207 13.97 12.89 -16.95
N PRO A 208 14.31 11.72 -17.54
CA PRO A 208 14.88 10.59 -16.80
C PRO A 208 16.06 10.92 -15.89
N MET A 209 16.82 11.98 -16.22
CA MET A 209 18.00 12.45 -15.49
C MET A 209 17.76 13.79 -14.75
N ASP A 210 16.51 14.24 -14.58
CA ASP A 210 16.19 15.47 -13.81
C ASP A 210 16.34 15.23 -12.30
N GLU A 211 17.59 15.29 -11.82
CA GLU A 211 17.93 15.10 -10.40
C GLU A 211 17.22 16.09 -9.48
N GLU A 212 16.95 17.32 -9.93
CA GLU A 212 16.25 18.32 -9.12
C GLU A 212 14.80 17.87 -8.87
N ALA A 213 14.08 17.44 -9.91
CA ALA A 213 12.72 16.94 -9.76
C ALA A 213 12.65 15.65 -8.93
N LYS A 214 13.65 14.77 -9.06
CA LYS A 214 13.72 13.50 -8.32
C LYS A 214 14.04 13.72 -6.83
N GLU A 215 14.99 14.58 -6.50
CA GLU A 215 15.45 14.75 -5.11
C GLU A 215 14.73 15.84 -4.31
N ASP A 216 14.03 16.78 -4.97
CA ASP A 216 13.31 17.81 -4.23
C ASP A 216 12.11 17.22 -3.48
N ILE A 217 12.20 17.29 -2.15
CA ILE A 217 11.21 16.84 -1.17
C ILE A 217 10.32 17.99 -0.65
N SER A 218 10.39 19.17 -1.28
CA SER A 218 9.55 20.30 -0.93
C SER A 218 8.06 19.97 -1.11
N GLU A 219 7.21 20.70 -0.40
CA GLU A 219 5.76 20.55 -0.50
C GLU A 219 5.22 20.69 -1.94
N ASN A 220 5.94 21.43 -2.79
CA ASN A 220 5.59 21.64 -4.19
C ASN A 220 5.94 20.45 -5.10
N GLU A 221 6.67 19.45 -4.60
CA GLU A 221 7.16 18.30 -5.35
C GLU A 221 6.63 16.96 -4.82
N MET A 222 6.20 16.91 -3.55
CA MET A 222 5.65 15.71 -2.93
C MET A 222 4.12 15.63 -3.07
N PHE A 223 3.60 14.40 -3.12
CA PHE A 223 2.15 14.16 -3.08
C PHE A 223 1.68 13.84 -1.65
N PHE A 224 2.38 12.94 -0.97
CA PHE A 224 2.32 12.74 0.48
C PHE A 224 3.68 13.09 1.08
N TRP A 225 3.71 13.87 2.16
CA TRP A 225 4.95 14.20 2.87
C TRP A 225 4.74 14.38 4.37
N GLU A 226 5.35 13.51 5.17
CA GLU A 226 5.36 13.56 6.64
C GLU A 226 3.95 13.73 7.26
N GLU A 227 3.00 13.00 6.69
CA GLU A 227 1.58 13.18 6.92
C GLU A 227 1.15 12.64 8.28
N TYR A 228 1.03 13.51 9.29
CA TYR A 228 0.37 13.19 10.58
C TYR A 228 0.85 11.87 11.20
N GLY A 229 2.18 11.72 11.26
CA GLY A 229 2.84 10.52 11.75
C GLY A 229 2.62 10.27 13.23
N LEU A 230 2.79 9.02 13.63
CA LEU A 230 2.71 8.59 15.02
C LEU A 230 4.11 8.39 15.58
N TYR A 231 4.29 8.79 16.84
CA TYR A 231 5.54 8.56 17.56
C TYR A 231 5.58 7.13 18.11
N GLN A 232 6.62 6.37 17.76
CA GLN A 232 6.89 5.04 18.26
C GLN A 232 8.39 4.93 18.59
N ASP A 233 8.70 4.70 19.87
CA ASP A 233 10.03 4.34 20.37
C ASP A 233 11.21 5.19 19.83
N GLY A 234 11.07 6.51 19.88
CA GLY A 234 12.16 7.43 19.50
C GLY A 234 12.01 8.07 18.13
N GLN A 235 11.12 7.57 17.28
CA GLN A 235 10.96 8.02 15.90
C GLN A 235 9.50 8.31 15.56
N ILE A 236 9.27 9.21 14.61
CA ILE A 236 7.95 9.43 14.02
C ILE A 236 7.89 8.63 12.73
N ALA A 237 6.83 7.84 12.57
CA ALA A 237 6.59 7.10 11.34
C ALA A 237 5.25 7.49 10.73
N TYR A 238 5.24 7.63 9.41
CA TYR A 238 4.15 8.31 8.70
C TYR A 238 3.25 7.31 7.97
N PRO A 239 1.91 7.42 8.10
CA PRO A 239 0.96 6.68 7.27
C PRO A 239 1.10 7.09 5.80
N PHE A 240 0.67 6.21 4.87
CA PHE A 240 0.69 6.51 3.43
C PHE A 240 2.06 7.02 2.94
N SER A 241 3.14 6.47 3.53
CA SER A 241 4.52 6.73 3.12
C SER A 241 5.04 5.72 2.10
N TYR A 242 4.30 4.62 1.90
CA TYR A 242 4.32 3.69 0.78
C TYR A 242 2.94 3.06 0.67
N CYS A 243 2.54 2.59 -0.52
CA CYS A 243 1.19 2.08 -0.74
C CYS A 243 1.11 1.04 -1.85
N ALA A 244 -0.01 0.33 -1.90
CA ALA A 244 -0.39 -0.55 -2.98
C ALA A 244 -1.81 -0.21 -3.45
N PHE A 245 -2.04 -0.19 -4.77
CA PHE A 245 -3.38 -0.02 -5.32
C PHE A 245 -4.20 -1.31 -5.25
N VAL A 246 -5.52 -1.16 -5.25
CA VAL A 246 -6.46 -2.25 -5.53
C VAL A 246 -6.66 -2.35 -7.05
N GLU A 247 -6.26 -3.46 -7.64
CA GLU A 247 -6.32 -3.69 -9.09
C GLU A 247 -7.70 -4.22 -9.53
N HIS A 248 -8.25 -3.65 -10.61
CA HIS A 248 -9.55 -4.04 -11.17
C HIS A 248 -9.49 -4.42 -12.65
N GLY A 249 -8.77 -5.50 -12.94
CA GLY A 249 -8.60 -5.98 -14.31
C GLY A 249 -7.90 -4.96 -15.21
N GLN A 250 -8.13 -5.07 -16.51
CA GLN A 250 -7.42 -4.26 -17.50
C GLN A 250 -7.80 -2.78 -17.41
N ASP A 251 -6.84 -1.91 -17.13
CA ASP A 251 -7.00 -0.45 -17.11
C ASP A 251 -8.19 -0.01 -16.23
N ASN A 252 -8.34 -0.69 -15.08
CA ASN A 252 -9.41 -0.47 -14.11
C ASN A 252 -10.85 -0.69 -14.66
N LYS A 253 -11.02 -1.41 -15.79
CA LYS A 253 -12.34 -1.59 -16.43
C LYS A 253 -13.32 -2.43 -15.62
N GLU A 254 -12.86 -3.19 -14.63
CA GLU A 254 -13.69 -4.07 -13.82
C GLU A 254 -14.01 -3.50 -12.43
N ALA A 255 -13.70 -2.22 -12.21
CA ALA A 255 -14.03 -1.52 -10.96
C ALA A 255 -15.51 -1.68 -10.60
N LYS A 256 -15.79 -1.85 -9.31
CA LYS A 256 -17.15 -2.05 -8.79
C LYS A 256 -17.85 -0.76 -8.39
N ASP A 257 -17.11 0.32 -8.32
CA ASP A 257 -17.58 1.66 -8.05
C ASP A 257 -16.69 2.70 -8.75
N ASP A 258 -16.99 3.98 -8.56
CA ASP A 258 -16.24 5.09 -9.14
C ASP A 258 -14.97 5.45 -8.35
N TYR A 259 -14.62 4.66 -7.34
CA TYR A 259 -13.48 4.90 -6.49
C TYR A 259 -12.28 4.04 -6.91
N LEU A 260 -11.09 4.59 -6.68
CA LEU A 260 -9.88 3.79 -6.56
C LEU A 260 -9.45 3.77 -5.10
N TYR A 261 -8.69 2.74 -4.74
CA TYR A 261 -8.32 2.45 -3.37
C TYR A 261 -6.81 2.24 -3.27
N ILE A 262 -6.18 2.83 -2.26
CA ILE A 262 -4.80 2.53 -1.88
C ILE A 262 -4.75 2.01 -0.45
N TYR A 263 -4.02 0.92 -0.28
CA TYR A 263 -3.66 0.33 0.99
C TYR A 263 -2.28 0.80 1.42
N SER A 264 -2.08 1.03 2.71
CA SER A 264 -0.78 1.37 3.29
C SER A 264 -0.66 0.79 4.70
N PRO A 265 0.41 0.07 5.04
CA PRO A 265 0.70 -0.23 6.44
C PRO A 265 0.84 1.06 7.25
N GLU A 266 0.30 1.10 8.46
CA GLU A 266 0.57 2.23 9.36
C GLU A 266 2.07 2.29 9.69
N GLY A 267 2.70 3.43 9.44
CA GLY A 267 4.16 3.55 9.52
C GLY A 267 4.71 3.21 10.90
N ALA A 268 3.98 3.55 11.96
CA ALA A 268 4.37 3.24 13.33
C ALA A 268 4.05 1.79 13.73
N GLN A 269 3.08 1.16 13.06
CA GLN A 269 2.46 -0.09 13.47
C GLN A 269 2.01 -0.89 12.23
N ALA A 270 2.95 -1.46 11.48
CA ALA A 270 2.72 -2.01 10.14
C ALA A 270 1.65 -3.12 10.08
N HIS A 271 1.40 -3.81 11.20
CA HIS A 271 0.32 -4.79 11.33
C HIS A 271 -1.09 -4.17 11.24
N ARG A 272 -1.23 -2.84 11.38
CA ARG A 272 -2.48 -2.10 11.15
C ARG A 272 -2.50 -1.63 9.72
N LEU A 273 -3.43 -2.15 8.93
CA LEU A 273 -3.58 -1.81 7.53
C LEU A 273 -4.52 -0.61 7.37
N LEU A 274 -4.02 0.48 6.80
CA LEU A 274 -4.78 1.68 6.47
C LEU A 274 -5.32 1.61 5.05
N LEU A 275 -6.37 2.38 4.79
CA LEU A 275 -7.01 2.48 3.49
C LEU A 275 -7.41 3.92 3.20
N ALA A 276 -7.12 4.38 1.99
CA ALA A 276 -7.64 5.61 1.44
C ALA A 276 -8.31 5.35 0.09
N ARG A 277 -9.26 6.21 -0.28
CA ARG A 277 -9.91 6.19 -1.58
C ARG A 277 -10.07 7.59 -2.15
N VAL A 278 -10.26 7.65 -3.46
CA VAL A 278 -10.58 8.87 -4.19
C VAL A 278 -11.38 8.49 -5.42
N LYS A 279 -12.18 9.40 -5.97
CA LYS A 279 -12.82 9.15 -7.27
C LYS A 279 -11.75 8.94 -8.33
N ASN A 280 -12.01 8.02 -9.26
CA ASN A 280 -11.05 7.66 -10.31
C ASN A 280 -10.68 8.81 -11.27
N THR A 281 -11.44 9.92 -11.24
CA THR A 281 -11.16 11.16 -11.99
C THR A 281 -10.46 12.25 -11.17
N GLU A 282 -10.21 12.01 -9.87
CA GLU A 282 -9.75 13.03 -8.92
C GLU A 282 -8.44 12.65 -8.21
N ILE A 283 -7.77 11.58 -8.67
CA ILE A 283 -6.54 11.02 -8.08
C ILE A 283 -5.44 12.05 -7.86
N GLU A 284 -5.33 13.01 -8.79
CA GLU A 284 -4.24 13.97 -8.87
C GLU A 284 -4.31 15.08 -7.83
N ILE A 285 -5.40 15.19 -7.05
CA ILE A 285 -5.55 16.23 -6.03
C ILE A 285 -5.59 15.58 -4.66
N ARG A 286 -4.55 15.84 -3.86
CA ARG A 286 -4.34 15.19 -2.57
C ARG A 286 -5.48 15.41 -1.56
N ASP A 287 -6.08 16.60 -1.56
CA ASP A 287 -7.19 16.98 -0.67
C ASP A 287 -8.55 16.33 -1.05
N ASN A 288 -8.62 15.66 -2.20
CA ASN A 288 -9.81 14.90 -2.60
C ASN A 288 -9.84 13.48 -2.01
N TRP A 289 -8.72 13.00 -1.49
CA TRP A 289 -8.65 11.69 -0.87
C TRP A 289 -9.38 11.65 0.47
N GLU A 290 -10.02 10.52 0.73
CA GLU A 290 -10.74 10.22 1.98
C GLU A 290 -10.21 8.91 2.57
N TYR A 291 -10.14 8.86 3.90
CA TYR A 291 -9.53 7.79 4.68
C TYR A 291 -10.60 6.97 5.37
N PHE A 292 -10.40 5.66 5.38
CA PHE A 292 -11.19 4.79 6.22
C PHE A 292 -11.04 5.22 7.70
N SER A 293 -12.15 5.49 8.37
CA SER A 293 -12.19 6.02 9.73
C SER A 293 -12.92 5.11 10.74
N GLY A 294 -13.25 3.89 10.33
CA GLY A 294 -13.92 2.90 11.18
C GLY A 294 -15.16 2.29 10.54
N TRP A 295 -15.96 1.62 11.38
CA TRP A 295 -17.20 0.96 10.97
C TRP A 295 -18.38 1.54 11.76
N ASP A 296 -19.48 1.81 11.08
CA ASP A 296 -20.78 2.12 11.68
C ASP A 296 -21.81 1.07 11.25
N ASN A 297 -22.21 0.21 12.20
CA ASN A 297 -23.16 -0.88 11.97
C ASN A 297 -22.83 -1.76 10.75
N GLY A 298 -21.54 -2.04 10.55
CA GLY A 298 -21.04 -2.86 9.45
C GLY A 298 -20.80 -2.12 8.13
N ASN A 299 -21.05 -0.82 8.07
CA ASN A 299 -20.71 0.03 6.92
C ASN A 299 -19.41 0.79 7.17
N PRO A 300 -18.53 0.96 6.16
CA PRO A 300 -17.30 1.71 6.36
C PRO A 300 -17.61 3.22 6.51
N THR A 301 -16.97 3.87 7.47
CA THR A 301 -16.97 5.32 7.58
C THR A 301 -15.72 5.90 6.92
N TRP A 302 -15.87 7.09 6.34
CA TRP A 302 -14.81 7.78 5.61
C TRP A 302 -14.67 9.21 6.10
N SER A 303 -13.44 9.68 6.26
CA SER A 303 -13.13 11.05 6.66
C SER A 303 -12.12 11.69 5.72
N LYS A 304 -12.24 13.00 5.49
CA LYS A 304 -11.18 13.77 4.84
C LYS A 304 -10.03 14.11 5.79
N ASN A 305 -10.24 13.96 7.09
CA ASN A 305 -9.22 14.18 8.10
C ASN A 305 -8.41 12.90 8.31
N ILE A 306 -7.15 12.91 7.87
CA ILE A 306 -6.24 11.77 8.02
C ILE A 306 -5.92 11.41 9.48
N GLU A 307 -6.12 12.33 10.43
CA GLU A 307 -5.97 12.04 11.86
C GLU A 307 -7.10 11.14 12.39
N GLU A 308 -8.22 11.04 11.66
CA GLU A 308 -9.34 10.15 11.99
C GLU A 308 -9.21 8.76 11.33
N ARG A 309 -8.11 8.50 10.63
CA ARG A 309 -7.88 7.20 10.00
C ARG A 309 -7.91 6.07 11.04
N ASP A 310 -8.44 4.92 10.66
CA ASP A 310 -8.35 3.70 11.44
C ASP A 310 -7.85 2.53 10.57
N ALA A 311 -7.53 1.42 11.21
CA ALA A 311 -7.14 0.21 10.53
C ALA A 311 -8.38 -0.48 9.94
N VAL A 312 -8.40 -0.68 8.63
CA VAL A 312 -9.45 -1.46 7.96
C VAL A 312 -9.25 -2.96 8.16
N HIS A 313 -8.01 -3.38 8.43
CA HIS A 313 -7.64 -4.73 8.83
C HIS A 313 -6.46 -4.72 9.80
N VAL A 314 -6.38 -5.72 10.67
CA VAL A 314 -5.29 -5.87 11.65
C VAL A 314 -4.68 -7.26 11.51
N PHE A 315 -3.44 -7.30 11.04
CA PHE A 315 -2.63 -8.51 10.93
C PHE A 315 -1.99 -8.90 12.27
N PRO A 316 -1.45 -10.13 12.40
CA PRO A 316 -0.65 -10.51 13.54
C PRO A 316 0.58 -9.60 13.73
N GLN A 317 0.80 -9.11 14.95
CA GLN A 317 2.02 -8.37 15.33
C GLN A 317 3.25 -9.28 15.43
N LYS A 318 3.02 -10.55 15.76
CA LYS A 318 4.04 -11.55 16.05
C LYS A 318 3.49 -12.95 15.84
N ASN A 319 4.39 -13.92 15.78
CA ASN A 319 4.03 -15.32 15.64
C ASN A 319 3.78 -16.03 16.99
N GLY A 320 3.46 -17.32 16.94
CA GLY A 320 3.22 -18.14 18.13
C GLY A 320 4.45 -18.34 19.04
N LYS A 321 5.66 -18.01 18.56
CA LYS A 321 6.92 -18.04 19.32
C LYS A 321 7.31 -16.68 19.92
N ASN A 322 6.41 -15.69 19.85
CA ASN A 322 6.65 -14.33 20.34
C ASN A 322 7.75 -13.59 19.56
N GLU A 323 7.94 -13.93 18.28
CA GLU A 323 8.84 -13.24 17.36
C GLU A 323 8.04 -12.20 16.55
N TYR A 324 8.47 -10.94 16.60
CA TYR A 324 7.73 -9.82 16.02
C TYR A 324 8.01 -9.63 14.53
N PHE A 325 6.97 -9.23 13.81
CA PHE A 325 7.11 -8.64 12.47
C PHE A 325 7.51 -7.17 12.60
N GLY A 326 8.40 -6.69 11.73
CA GLY A 326 8.87 -5.31 11.80
C GLY A 326 8.17 -4.36 10.82
N TRP A 327 8.74 -3.17 10.66
CA TRP A 327 8.14 -2.04 9.97
C TRP A 327 7.86 -2.24 8.48
N TYR A 328 8.68 -3.03 7.77
CA TYR A 328 8.50 -3.34 6.35
C TYR A 328 7.67 -4.61 6.14
N SER A 329 6.49 -4.62 6.73
CA SER A 329 5.59 -5.77 6.68
C SER A 329 4.23 -5.35 6.12
N TRP A 330 3.49 -6.34 5.68
CA TRP A 330 2.03 -6.24 5.49
C TRP A 330 1.55 -5.30 4.39
N LEU A 331 2.42 -4.84 3.48
CA LEU A 331 1.98 -4.21 2.24
C LEU A 331 1.23 -5.25 1.39
N PRO A 332 -0.08 -5.08 1.17
CA PRO A 332 -0.86 -6.11 0.51
C PRO A 332 -0.75 -6.01 -1.02
N SER A 333 -1.14 -7.08 -1.71
CA SER A 333 -1.58 -7.05 -3.10
C SER A 333 -3.03 -7.48 -3.14
N VAL A 334 -3.88 -6.60 -3.66
CA VAL A 334 -5.32 -6.83 -3.76
C VAL A 334 -5.74 -6.75 -5.22
N VAL A 335 -6.37 -7.81 -5.71
CA VAL A 335 -6.85 -7.89 -7.09
C VAL A 335 -8.32 -8.31 -7.10
N TRP A 336 -9.10 -7.72 -8.02
CA TRP A 336 -10.42 -8.23 -8.36
C TRP A 336 -10.30 -9.54 -9.13
N ASN A 337 -10.97 -10.59 -8.65
CA ASN A 337 -11.06 -11.88 -9.30
C ASN A 337 -12.46 -12.04 -9.93
N PRO A 338 -12.59 -11.91 -11.26
CA PRO A 338 -13.90 -11.93 -11.93
C PRO A 338 -14.61 -13.29 -11.84
N GLY A 339 -13.86 -14.39 -11.94
CA GLY A 339 -14.44 -15.74 -11.94
C GLY A 339 -15.09 -16.13 -10.62
N LEU A 340 -14.52 -15.66 -9.50
CA LEU A 340 -15.10 -15.80 -8.16
C LEU A 340 -16.03 -14.65 -7.77
N SER A 341 -15.94 -13.52 -8.48
CA SER A 341 -16.59 -12.27 -8.11
C SER A 341 -16.23 -11.81 -6.68
N LEU A 342 -14.95 -11.87 -6.36
CA LEU A 342 -14.39 -11.50 -5.06
C LEU A 342 -13.11 -10.68 -5.24
N TYR A 343 -12.81 -9.83 -4.28
CA TYR A 343 -11.48 -9.29 -4.09
C TYR A 343 -10.63 -10.33 -3.36
N ILE A 344 -9.44 -10.61 -3.90
CA ILE A 344 -8.45 -11.50 -3.27
C ILE A 344 -7.27 -10.64 -2.84
N MET A 345 -6.94 -10.71 -1.55
CA MET A 345 -5.75 -10.10 -0.97
C MET A 345 -4.72 -11.17 -0.66
N THR A 346 -3.46 -10.96 -1.05
CA THR A 346 -2.31 -11.62 -0.45
C THR A 346 -1.42 -10.59 0.26
N SER A 347 -0.81 -11.00 1.37
CA SER A 347 0.12 -10.16 2.13
C SER A 347 1.03 -11.03 2.98
N GLY A 348 2.16 -10.48 3.41
CA GLY A 348 3.15 -11.15 4.24
C GLY A 348 3.89 -10.17 5.14
N GLY A 349 4.25 -10.64 6.32
CA GLY A 349 5.07 -9.94 7.29
C GLY A 349 6.53 -10.38 7.19
N THR A 350 7.44 -9.42 7.28
CA THR A 350 8.88 -9.65 7.43
C THR A 350 9.23 -9.56 8.92
N TYR A 351 10.01 -10.51 9.42
CA TYR A 351 10.38 -10.51 10.83
C TYR A 351 11.29 -9.30 11.11
N GLY A 352 11.21 -8.76 12.32
CA GLY A 352 12.10 -7.70 12.76
C GLY A 352 13.57 -8.12 12.72
N GLY A 353 14.43 -7.20 13.13
CA GLY A 353 15.88 -7.38 13.21
C GLY A 353 16.30 -8.59 14.05
N HIS A 354 17.61 -8.77 14.23
CA HIS A 354 18.20 -10.03 14.70
C HIS A 354 17.62 -10.64 15.99
N ARG A 355 17.03 -9.85 16.89
CA ARG A 355 16.43 -10.37 18.13
C ARG A 355 14.93 -10.59 18.05
N LEU A 356 14.29 -10.22 16.94
CA LEU A 356 12.86 -10.44 16.66
C LEU A 356 11.93 -9.85 17.74
N THR A 357 12.27 -8.67 18.27
CA THR A 357 11.49 -7.98 19.31
C THR A 357 10.76 -6.75 18.77
N ASP A 358 9.89 -6.16 19.58
CA ASP A 358 9.22 -4.88 19.31
C ASP A 358 10.07 -3.65 19.67
N SER A 359 11.31 -3.82 20.15
CA SER A 359 12.16 -2.66 20.41
C SER A 359 12.42 -1.90 19.11
N ALA A 360 12.42 -0.56 19.13
CA ALA A 360 12.67 0.26 17.92
C ALA A 360 13.88 -0.21 17.09
N LYS A 361 14.96 -0.65 17.77
CA LYS A 361 16.15 -1.16 17.10
C LYS A 361 15.84 -2.37 16.20
N ASP A 362 15.06 -3.33 16.71
CA ASP A 362 14.70 -4.53 15.93
C ASP A 362 13.51 -4.24 15.01
N TYR A 363 12.52 -3.46 15.45
CA TYR A 363 11.33 -3.15 14.66
C TYR A 363 11.64 -2.32 13.41
N TYR A 364 12.56 -1.35 13.50
CA TYR A 364 13.03 -0.49 12.39
C TYR A 364 14.38 -0.92 11.81
N ASP A 365 14.81 -2.15 12.06
CA ASP A 365 16.08 -2.64 11.53
C ASP A 365 16.08 -2.58 9.99
N ALA A 366 17.21 -2.18 9.40
CA ALA A 366 17.40 -2.20 7.96
C ALA A 366 17.53 -3.65 7.44
N TRP A 367 17.76 -4.61 8.32
CA TRP A 367 17.83 -6.03 8.00
C TRP A 367 16.61 -6.80 8.53
N MET A 368 15.69 -7.15 7.63
CA MET A 368 14.40 -7.76 7.94
C MET A 368 14.20 -9.19 7.41
N HIS A 369 15.28 -9.82 6.94
CA HIS A 369 15.28 -11.18 6.37
C HIS A 369 16.14 -12.15 7.19
N THR A 370 16.10 -12.01 8.52
CA THR A 370 16.77 -12.94 9.46
C THR A 370 16.22 -14.37 9.35
N LYS A 371 14.99 -14.50 8.88
CA LYS A 371 14.27 -15.71 8.51
C LYS A 371 13.21 -15.37 7.46
N THR A 372 12.65 -16.38 6.81
CA THR A 372 11.58 -16.16 5.84
C THR A 372 10.35 -15.53 6.47
N GLY A 373 9.61 -14.75 5.67
CA GLY A 373 8.39 -14.08 6.11
C GLY A 373 7.18 -14.99 6.24
N SER A 374 6.06 -14.37 6.62
CA SER A 374 4.73 -14.98 6.60
C SER A 374 4.07 -14.83 5.23
N LEU A 375 3.01 -15.62 5.00
CA LEU A 375 2.16 -15.51 3.82
C LEU A 375 0.71 -15.77 4.21
N GLY A 376 -0.19 -14.87 3.82
CA GLY A 376 -1.63 -15.04 3.99
C GLY A 376 -2.42 -14.71 2.74
N PHE A 377 -3.64 -15.24 2.71
CA PHE A 377 -4.66 -14.93 1.71
C PHE A 377 -6.01 -14.67 2.39
N TRP A 378 -6.66 -13.61 1.92
CA TRP A 378 -7.97 -13.17 2.38
C TRP A 378 -8.86 -12.88 1.17
N TYR A 379 -10.17 -12.94 1.38
CA TYR A 379 -11.16 -12.49 0.40
C TYR A 379 -12.17 -11.52 0.99
N SER A 380 -12.79 -10.74 0.11
CA SER A 380 -13.86 -9.80 0.45
C SER A 380 -14.77 -9.57 -0.76
N GLU A 381 -16.03 -9.20 -0.51
CA GLU A 381 -16.96 -8.75 -1.54
C GLU A 381 -16.69 -7.30 -1.95
N ASN A 382 -16.03 -6.51 -1.09
CA ASN A 382 -15.68 -5.11 -1.34
C ASN A 382 -14.17 -4.89 -1.31
N ALA A 383 -13.70 -3.87 -2.05
CA ALA A 383 -12.30 -3.44 -2.06
C ALA A 383 -11.77 -3.05 -0.68
N TYR A 384 -12.65 -2.73 0.28
CA TYR A 384 -12.36 -2.27 1.64
C TYR A 384 -12.64 -3.32 2.73
N GLY A 385 -12.92 -4.58 2.38
CA GLY A 385 -13.30 -5.61 3.36
C GLY A 385 -14.80 -5.63 3.70
N PRO A 386 -15.19 -6.24 4.84
CA PRO A 386 -14.32 -6.91 5.81
C PRO A 386 -13.62 -8.14 5.20
N TRP A 387 -12.33 -8.27 5.50
CA TRP A 387 -11.49 -9.35 4.97
C TRP A 387 -11.67 -10.66 5.73
N LYS A 388 -11.90 -11.75 4.99
CA LYS A 388 -12.02 -13.11 5.53
C LYS A 388 -10.78 -13.92 5.16
N GLU A 389 -10.04 -14.38 6.17
CA GLU A 389 -8.88 -15.25 5.98
C GLU A 389 -9.30 -16.62 5.48
N PHE A 390 -8.60 -17.15 4.48
CA PHE A 390 -8.76 -18.54 4.05
C PHE A 390 -7.44 -19.32 3.99
N TYR A 391 -6.31 -18.64 4.20
CA TYR A 391 -5.01 -19.26 4.41
C TYR A 391 -4.09 -18.29 5.16
N TYR A 392 -3.33 -18.78 6.13
CA TYR A 392 -2.24 -18.05 6.75
C TYR A 392 -1.16 -19.01 7.26
N THR A 393 0.11 -18.62 7.06
CA THR A 393 1.26 -19.22 7.74
C THR A 393 2.20 -18.12 8.17
N ASP A 394 2.76 -18.21 9.37
CA ASP A 394 3.76 -17.27 9.88
C ASP A 394 5.18 -17.52 9.35
N TYR A 395 5.35 -18.61 8.59
CA TYR A 395 6.61 -19.04 8.00
C TYR A 395 6.32 -19.69 6.65
N TRP A 396 6.75 -19.06 5.56
CA TRP A 396 6.55 -19.57 4.22
C TRP A 396 7.86 -19.73 3.48
N VAL A 397 8.05 -20.85 2.78
CA VAL A 397 9.15 -21.06 1.83
C VAL A 397 8.58 -21.60 0.53
N ALA A 398 9.18 -21.23 -0.59
CA ALA A 398 8.69 -21.61 -1.90
C ALA A 398 9.05 -23.06 -2.22
N ASP A 399 10.34 -23.37 -2.35
CA ASP A 399 10.84 -24.68 -2.76
C ASP A 399 12.15 -25.11 -2.07
N ASP A 400 12.86 -24.18 -1.44
CA ASP A 400 14.06 -24.45 -0.65
C ASP A 400 13.87 -24.02 0.81
N LYS A 401 14.36 -24.82 1.75
CA LYS A 401 14.32 -24.50 3.19
C LYS A 401 15.06 -23.21 3.55
N ASP A 402 16.02 -22.81 2.71
CA ASP A 402 16.87 -21.63 2.90
C ASP A 402 16.30 -20.38 2.17
N ASN A 403 15.14 -20.49 1.50
CA ASN A 403 14.44 -19.31 0.98
C ASN A 403 14.13 -18.33 2.11
N LEU A 404 14.24 -17.04 1.80
CA LEU A 404 13.89 -15.91 2.67
C LEU A 404 12.86 -15.05 1.94
N THR A 405 11.67 -15.61 1.77
CA THR A 405 10.60 -15.03 0.95
C THR A 405 9.90 -13.85 1.61
N TYR A 406 9.46 -12.88 0.81
CA TYR A 406 8.76 -11.67 1.26
C TYR A 406 7.99 -11.00 0.11
N GLN A 407 7.17 -9.99 0.46
CA GLN A 407 6.44 -9.12 -0.46
C GLN A 407 5.61 -9.87 -1.55
N PRO A 408 4.74 -10.82 -1.17
CA PRO A 408 3.91 -11.53 -2.14
C PRO A 408 3.01 -10.57 -2.94
N LYS A 409 2.82 -10.87 -4.22
CA LYS A 409 1.97 -10.12 -5.16
C LYS A 409 1.10 -11.08 -5.98
N LEU A 410 -0.11 -10.66 -6.30
CA LEU A 410 -1.00 -11.36 -7.24
C LEU A 410 -0.98 -10.63 -8.58
N SER A 411 -0.95 -11.39 -9.67
CA SER A 411 -1.12 -10.80 -11.00
C SER A 411 -2.58 -10.37 -11.21
N PRO A 412 -2.86 -9.10 -11.58
CA PRO A 412 -4.22 -8.67 -11.92
C PRO A 412 -4.68 -9.15 -13.31
N LYS A 413 -3.77 -9.73 -14.11
CA LYS A 413 -4.04 -10.21 -15.48
C LYS A 413 -4.14 -11.72 -15.55
N TRP A 414 -3.30 -12.45 -14.83
CA TRP A 414 -3.18 -13.90 -14.95
C TRP A 414 -4.06 -14.61 -13.92
N ILE A 415 -5.36 -14.60 -14.19
CA ILE A 415 -6.42 -15.23 -13.42
C ILE A 415 -7.22 -16.12 -14.39
N SER A 416 -7.54 -17.37 -14.01
CA SER A 416 -8.37 -18.26 -14.83
C SER A 416 -9.79 -17.72 -14.96
N GLU A 417 -10.51 -18.16 -15.99
CA GLU A 417 -11.89 -17.74 -16.25
C GLU A 417 -12.85 -18.08 -15.09
N ASP A 418 -12.65 -19.22 -14.44
CA ASP A 418 -13.41 -19.63 -13.24
C ASP A 418 -12.89 -18.98 -11.94
N GLY A 419 -11.78 -18.24 -12.03
CA GLY A 419 -11.16 -17.54 -10.92
C GLY A 419 -10.39 -18.41 -9.94
N THR A 420 -10.33 -19.73 -10.14
CA THR A 420 -9.69 -20.62 -9.17
C THR A 420 -8.18 -20.67 -9.30
N GLU A 421 -7.60 -20.43 -10.49
CA GLU A 421 -6.16 -20.38 -10.69
C GLU A 421 -5.68 -18.93 -10.82
N MET A 422 -4.60 -18.59 -10.13
CA MET A 422 -3.95 -17.28 -10.17
C MET A 422 -2.43 -17.44 -10.20
N VAL A 423 -1.71 -16.37 -10.53
CA VAL A 423 -0.25 -16.32 -10.40
C VAL A 423 0.15 -15.54 -9.15
N LEU A 424 0.91 -16.21 -8.28
CA LEU A 424 1.61 -15.61 -7.14
C LEU A 424 3.04 -15.25 -7.56
N VAL A 425 3.45 -14.02 -7.25
CA VAL A 425 4.81 -13.50 -7.45
C VAL A 425 5.40 -13.13 -6.10
N TRP A 426 6.70 -13.32 -5.88
CA TRP A 426 7.36 -12.94 -4.63
C TRP A 426 8.83 -12.57 -4.83
N SER A 427 9.38 -11.93 -3.80
CA SER A 427 10.80 -11.63 -3.66
C SER A 427 11.45 -12.57 -2.66
N ASP A 428 12.75 -12.85 -2.82
CA ASP A 428 13.48 -13.81 -1.99
C ASP A 428 14.91 -13.32 -1.72
N ALA A 429 15.24 -13.18 -0.43
CA ALA A 429 16.53 -12.71 0.05
C ALA A 429 17.54 -13.85 0.26
N MET A 430 17.26 -15.04 -0.28
CA MET A 430 18.07 -16.27 -0.12
C MET A 430 19.57 -16.01 -0.26
N LYS A 431 20.30 -16.56 0.71
CA LYS A 431 21.75 -16.43 0.81
C LYS A 431 22.47 -17.41 -0.12
N ASP A 432 23.63 -17.01 -0.62
CA ASP A 432 24.56 -17.94 -1.25
C ASP A 432 25.37 -18.74 -0.22
N GLU A 433 26.24 -19.63 -0.71
CA GLU A 433 27.11 -20.47 0.13
C GLU A 433 28.13 -19.69 0.96
N THR A 434 28.42 -18.43 0.59
CA THR A 434 29.31 -17.53 1.35
C THR A 434 28.55 -16.76 2.44
N GLY A 435 27.22 -16.85 2.45
CA GLY A 435 26.34 -16.12 3.34
C GLY A 435 25.91 -14.75 2.82
N LYS A 436 26.27 -14.38 1.58
CA LYS A 436 25.81 -13.14 0.94
C LYS A 436 24.31 -13.26 0.69
N THR A 437 23.54 -12.30 1.20
CA THR A 437 22.09 -12.22 1.06
C THR A 437 21.67 -11.65 -0.30
N HIS A 438 20.40 -11.83 -0.68
CA HIS A 438 19.86 -11.32 -1.95
C HIS A 438 20.70 -11.78 -3.15
N ALA A 439 21.11 -13.06 -3.13
CA ALA A 439 22.08 -13.59 -4.09
C ALA A 439 21.51 -14.66 -5.01
N ILE A 440 20.76 -15.62 -4.47
CA ILE A 440 20.35 -16.81 -5.24
C ILE A 440 19.03 -16.60 -5.97
N ASN A 441 18.00 -16.16 -5.26
CA ASN A 441 16.64 -16.02 -5.78
C ASN A 441 16.14 -14.57 -5.77
N TYR A 442 17.07 -13.61 -5.76
CA TYR A 442 16.74 -12.19 -5.75
C TYR A 442 16.29 -11.72 -7.14
N LEU A 443 15.16 -12.26 -7.56
CA LEU A 443 14.68 -12.36 -8.92
C LEU A 443 13.17 -12.18 -8.93
N TRP A 444 12.61 -12.06 -10.13
CA TRP A 444 11.18 -12.33 -10.31
C TRP A 444 10.95 -13.82 -10.11
N ASN A 445 10.30 -14.18 -9.00
CA ASN A 445 9.87 -15.54 -8.72
C ASN A 445 8.35 -15.62 -8.85
N GLN A 446 7.85 -16.60 -9.60
CA GLN A 446 6.41 -16.83 -9.72
C GLN A 446 6.04 -18.30 -9.65
N MET A 447 4.79 -18.58 -9.28
CA MET A 447 4.15 -19.89 -9.36
C MET A 447 2.66 -19.74 -9.57
N ASP A 448 2.02 -20.78 -10.10
CA ASP A 448 0.57 -20.90 -10.08
C ASP A 448 0.09 -21.25 -8.67
N VAL A 449 -1.04 -20.68 -8.29
CA VAL A 449 -1.78 -21.02 -7.08
C VAL A 449 -3.23 -21.34 -7.42
N VAL A 450 -3.83 -22.28 -6.70
CA VAL A 450 -5.23 -22.71 -6.90
C VAL A 450 -6.02 -22.48 -5.63
N ILE A 451 -7.05 -21.64 -5.71
CA ILE A 451 -8.00 -21.38 -4.64
C ILE A 451 -8.93 -22.58 -4.50
N LYS A 452 -8.95 -23.18 -3.31
CA LYS A 452 -9.94 -24.20 -2.94
C LYS A 452 -11.22 -23.51 -2.49
N LEU A 453 -12.35 -23.93 -3.03
CA LEU A 453 -13.66 -23.43 -2.62
C LEU A 453 -14.27 -24.37 -1.58
N ASN A 454 -15.13 -23.81 -0.70
CA ASN A 454 -15.98 -24.63 0.15
C ASN A 454 -16.84 -25.56 -0.70
N LYS A 455 -17.05 -26.78 -0.21
CA LYS A 455 -17.92 -27.77 -0.85
C LYS A 455 -19.37 -27.57 -0.45
#